data_AF-A0A5B6WV24-F1
#
_entry.id   AF-A0A5B6WV24-F1
#
_cell.length_a   1.000
_cell.length_b   1.000
_cell.length_c   1.000
_cell.angle_alpha   90.00
_cell.angle_beta   90.00
_cell.angle_gamma   90.00
#
_symmetry.space_group_name_H-M   'P 1'
#
loop_
_entity.id
_entity.type
_entity.pdbx_description
1 polymer ?
#
loop_
_entity_poly.entity_id
_entity_poly.type
_entity_poly.pdbx_seq_one_letter_code
_entity_poly.pdbx_strand_id
1 'polypeptide(L)'
;MMVIIERYSRTDLPDIEKNKFLVPRDMLVGQFIHILSSRLQLSPGKALFVFVHNTLPQTASLMGCVYNSFKDVDGFLYMCYSTEKTFG
;
A
#
# COMPACT_ATOMS: atom_id res chain seq x y z
N MET A 1 -8.55 7.07 8.34
CA MET A 1 -8.22 7.93 7.17
C MET A 1 -8.42 7.13 5.89
N MET A 2 -8.59 7.81 4.77
CA MET A 2 -8.86 7.13 3.49
C MET A 2 -7.55 6.87 2.75
N VAL A 3 -7.36 5.62 2.33
CA VAL A 3 -6.18 5.16 1.58
C VAL A 3 -6.67 4.51 0.28
N ILE A 4 -6.09 4.90 -0.84
CA ILE A 4 -6.36 4.32 -2.15
C ILE A 4 -5.14 3.49 -2.54
N ILE A 5 -5.38 2.23 -2.90
CA ILE A 5 -4.36 1.24 -3.23
C ILE A 5 -4.49 0.86 -4.69
N GLU A 6 -3.51 1.25 -5.49
CA GLU A 6 -3.49 0.99 -6.91
C GLU A 6 -2.44 -0.05 -7.27
N ARG A 7 -2.74 -0.89 -8.26
CA ARG A 7 -1.77 -1.83 -8.79
C ARG A 7 -0.73 -1.06 -9.59
N TYR A 8 0.55 -1.36 -9.38
CA TYR A 8 1.59 -0.81 -10.25
C TYR A 8 1.47 -1.43 -11.64
N SER A 9 1.30 -0.58 -12.65
CA SER A 9 1.16 -0.93 -14.06
C SER A 9 2.31 -1.84 -14.49
N ARG A 10 1.97 -2.99 -15.11
CA ARG A 10 2.85 -4.10 -15.59
C ARG A 10 3.02 -5.33 -14.69
N THR A 11 2.31 -5.43 -13.57
CA THR A 11 2.35 -6.66 -12.74
C THR A 11 1.20 -7.61 -13.09
N ASP A 12 1.47 -8.92 -13.22
CA ASP A 12 0.47 -10.01 -13.35
C ASP A 12 -0.27 -10.29 -12.03
N LEU A 13 -0.51 -9.24 -11.24
CA LEU A 13 -1.24 -9.33 -9.98
C LEU A 13 -2.74 -9.22 -10.23
N PRO A 14 -3.57 -10.00 -9.50
CA PRO A 14 -5.01 -9.80 -9.52
C PRO A 14 -5.34 -8.37 -9.09
N ASP A 15 -6.26 -7.74 -9.82
CA ASP A 15 -6.76 -6.41 -9.46
C ASP A 15 -7.55 -6.50 -8.15
N ILE A 16 -7.29 -5.56 -7.24
CA ILE A 16 -8.09 -5.42 -6.03
C ILE A 16 -9.40 -4.74 -6.43
N GLU A 17 -10.49 -5.50 -6.44
CA GLU A 17 -11.84 -5.03 -6.76
C GLU A 17 -12.31 -3.85 -5.86
N LYS A 18 -11.74 -3.73 -4.66
CA LYS A 18 -11.95 -2.62 -3.72
C LYS A 18 -10.62 -1.96 -3.33
N ASN A 19 -10.16 -1.01 -4.13
CA ASN A 19 -8.93 -0.25 -3.92
C ASN A 19 -9.01 0.82 -2.81
N LYS A 20 -10.20 1.12 -2.26
CA LYS A 20 -10.38 2.13 -1.22
C LYS A 20 -10.51 1.51 0.17
N PHE A 21 -9.60 1.90 1.07
CA PHE A 21 -9.49 1.38 2.43
C PHE A 21 -9.68 2.47 3.48
N LEU A 22 -10.43 2.15 4.53
CA LEU A 22 -10.47 2.96 5.75
C LEU A 22 -9.44 2.41 6.73
N VAL A 23 -8.37 3.16 6.96
CA VAL A 23 -7.24 2.70 7.79
C VAL A 23 -7.15 3.49 9.10
N PRO A 24 -6.97 2.83 10.26
CA PRO A 24 -6.69 3.51 11.53
C PRO A 24 -5.35 4.27 11.49
N ARG A 25 -5.27 5.42 12.17
CA ARG A 25 -4.05 6.26 12.14
C ARG A 25 -2.89 5.64 12.93
N ASP A 26 -3.22 4.83 13.92
CA ASP A 26 -2.35 4.11 14.86
C ASP A 26 -1.90 2.73 14.33
N MET A 27 -2.37 2.32 13.15
CA MET A 27 -1.93 1.10 12.50
C MET A 27 -0.51 1.27 11.93
N LEU A 28 0.34 0.24 12.08
CA LEU A 28 1.66 0.23 11.44
C LEU A 28 1.56 -0.06 9.94
N VAL A 29 2.44 0.56 9.14
CA VAL A 29 2.55 0.30 7.70
C VAL A 29 2.77 -1.20 7.43
N GLY A 30 3.65 -1.85 8.20
CA GLY A 30 3.92 -3.30 8.05
C GLY A 30 2.69 -4.17 8.30
N GLN A 31 1.83 -3.79 9.26
CA GLN A 31 0.56 -4.49 9.50
C GLN A 31 -0.39 -4.30 8.31
N PHE A 32 -0.43 -3.10 7.74
CA PHE A 32 -1.29 -2.81 6.59
C PHE A 32 -0.87 -3.60 5.35
N ILE A 33 0.44 -3.69 5.09
CA ILE A 33 1.01 -4.53 4.02
C ILE A 33 0.66 -6.00 4.23
N HIS A 34 0.70 -6.50 5.46
CA HIS A 34 0.32 -7.88 5.76
C HIS A 34 -1.15 -8.17 5.42
N ILE A 35 -2.07 -7.29 5.83
CA ILE A 35 -3.50 -7.41 5.49
C ILE A 35 -3.71 -7.38 3.98
N LEU A 36 -3.01 -6.49 3.26
CA LEU A 36 -3.07 -6.40 1.81
C LEU A 36 -2.60 -7.69 1.13
N SER A 37 -1.49 -8.26 1.59
CA SER A 37 -0.95 -9.52 1.08
C SER A 37 -1.96 -10.67 1.23
N SER A 38 -2.63 -10.77 2.39
CA SER A 38 -3.68 -11.76 2.62
C SER A 38 -4.90 -11.56 1.71
N ARG A 39 -5.30 -10.30 1.45
CA ARG A 39 -6.44 -9.99 0.57
C ARG A 39 -6.18 -10.29 -0.90
N LEU A 40 -4.94 -10.06 -1.35
CA LEU A 40 -4.50 -10.36 -2.71
C LEU A 40 -4.33 -11.86 -2.99
N GLN A 41 -4.49 -12.72 -1.97
CA GLN A 41 -4.28 -14.17 -2.05
C GLN A 41 -2.93 -14.52 -2.69
N LEU A 42 -1.88 -13.75 -2.35
CA LEU A 42 -0.56 -13.97 -2.92
C LEU A 42 -0.04 -15.35 -2.54
N SER A 43 0.57 -16.04 -3.51
CA SER A 43 1.20 -17.33 -3.27
C SER A 43 2.28 -17.20 -2.18
N PRO A 44 2.40 -18.18 -1.27
CA PRO A 44 3.46 -18.21 -0.27
C PRO A 44 4.83 -18.03 -0.93
N GLY A 45 5.60 -17.02 -0.48
CA GLY A 45 6.92 -16.70 -1.03
C GLY A 45 6.98 -15.51 -1.98
N LYS A 46 5.84 -14.98 -2.46
CA LYS A 46 5.83 -13.69 -3.16
C LYS A 46 5.84 -12.53 -2.16
N ALA A 47 6.85 -11.68 -2.24
CA ALA A 47 6.90 -10.45 -1.46
C ALA A 47 5.98 -9.39 -2.07
N LEU A 48 5.25 -8.67 -1.22
CA LEU A 48 4.46 -7.50 -1.62
C LEU A 48 5.20 -6.24 -1.18
N PHE A 49 5.49 -5.38 -2.14
CA PHE A 49 6.05 -4.06 -1.91
C PHE A 49 4.95 -3.02 -2.10
N VAL A 50 4.85 -2.09 -1.15
CA VAL A 50 3.93 -0.96 -1.24
C VAL A 50 4.75 0.32 -1.26
N PHE A 51 4.39 1.22 -2.17
CA PHE A 51 5.06 2.47 -2.42
C PHE A 51 4.09 3.62 -2.18
N VAL A 52 4.61 4.74 -1.68
CA VAL A 52 3.90 6.01 -1.53
C VAL A 52 4.74 7.08 -2.22
N HIS A 53 4.19 7.79 -3.22
CA HIS A 53 4.95 8.78 -4.00
C HIS A 53 6.32 8.25 -4.50
N ASN A 54 6.34 7.03 -5.05
CA ASN A 54 7.56 6.34 -5.52
C ASN A 54 8.62 6.04 -4.43
N THR A 55 8.26 6.12 -3.14
CA THR A 55 9.14 5.78 -2.02
C THR A 55 8.61 4.57 -1.25
N LEU A 56 9.50 3.81 -0.63
CA LEU A 56 9.14 2.72 0.27
C LEU A 56 8.92 3.30 1.68
N PRO A 57 7.68 3.31 2.20
CA PRO A 57 7.43 3.76 3.56
C PRO A 57 8.07 2.79 4.56
N GLN A 58 8.56 3.33 5.67
CA GLN A 58 9.10 2.51 6.76
C GLN A 58 8.00 1.66 7.38
N THR A 59 8.22 0.35 7.49
CA THR A 59 7.23 -0.62 8.01
C THR A 59 6.88 -0.38 9.48
N ALA A 60 7.81 0.18 10.26
CA ALA A 60 7.63 0.55 11.66
C ALA A 60 6.92 1.91 11.85
N SER A 61 6.68 2.67 10.77
CA SER A 61 5.94 3.93 10.87
C SER A 61 4.45 3.70 10.98
N LEU A 62 3.78 4.64 11.65
CA LEU A 62 2.33 4.70 11.70
C LEU A 62 1.77 5.17 10.36
N MET A 63 0.69 4.55 9.91
CA MET A 63 -0.04 4.96 8.71
C MET A 63 -0.50 6.43 8.81
N GLY A 64 -0.80 6.93 10.02
CA GLY A 64 -1.14 8.33 10.25
C GLY A 64 0.00 9.31 9.96
N CYS A 65 1.25 8.92 10.25
CA CYS A 65 2.44 9.71 9.92
C CYS A 65 2.64 9.77 8.41
N VAL A 66 2.56 8.62 7.73
CA VAL A 66 2.66 8.54 6.27
C VAL A 66 1.56 9.37 5.60
N TYR A 67 0.32 9.26 6.09
CA TYR A 67 -0.80 10.04 5.59
C TYR A 67 -0.57 11.55 5.72
N ASN A 68 -0.07 12.02 6.86
CA ASN A 68 0.14 13.46 7.04
C ASN A 68 1.25 14.01 6.12
N SER A 69 2.25 13.20 5.78
CA SER A 69 3.36 13.61 4.91
C SER A 69 3.04 13.49 3.41
N PHE A 70 2.20 12.54 3.00
CA PHE A 70 2.01 12.16 1.59
C PHE A 70 0.56 12.15 1.11
N LYS A 71 -0.41 12.60 1.93
CA LYS A 71 -1.79 12.77 1.44
C LYS A 71 -1.82 13.76 0.28
N ASP A 72 -2.75 13.52 -0.64
CA ASP A 72 -3.08 14.45 -1.70
C ASP A 72 -4.08 15.52 -1.18
N VAL A 73 -4.31 16.55 -2.00
CA VAL A 73 -5.20 17.68 -1.69
C VAL A 73 -6.67 17.26 -1.58
N ASP A 74 -7.04 16.13 -2.20
CA ASP A 74 -8.37 15.54 -2.15
C ASP A 74 -8.69 14.82 -0.82
N GLY A 75 -7.69 14.68 0.08
CA GLY A 75 -7.84 14.00 1.35
C GLY A 75 -7.69 12.47 1.29
N PHE A 76 -7.08 11.94 0.24
CA PHE A 76 -6.72 10.53 0.11
C PHE A 76 -5.20 10.35 0.15
N LEU A 77 -4.78 9.19 0.64
CA LEU A 77 -3.39 8.74 0.53
C LEU A 77 -3.29 7.69 -0.57
N TYR A 78 -2.55 8.02 -1.62
CA TYR A 78 -2.31 7.11 -2.74
C TYR A 78 -1.10 6.24 -2.49
N MET A 79 -1.30 4.94 -2.64
CA MET A 79 -0.28 3.93 -2.45
C MET A 79 -0.34 2.94 -3.61
N CYS A 80 0.82 2.55 -4.12
CA CYS A 80 0.93 1.59 -5.22
C CYS A 80 1.53 0.29 -4.70
N TYR A 81 1.00 -0.86 -5.11
CA TYR A 81 1.57 -2.16 -4.75
C TYR A 81 2.19 -2.88 -5.97
N SER A 82 3.28 -3.60 -5.72
CA SER A 82 3.98 -4.42 -6.71
C SER A 82 4.61 -5.64 -6.05
N THR A 83 4.82 -6.72 -6.81
CA THR A 83 5.66 -7.86 -6.37
C THR A 83 7.14 -7.64 -6.64
N GLU A 84 7.49 -6.58 -7.36
CA GLU A 84 8.87 -6.24 -7.71
C GLU A 84 9.38 -5.11 -6.84
N LYS A 85 10.63 -5.23 -6.38
CA LYS A 85 11.26 -4.25 -5.48
C LYS A 85 11.74 -2.99 -6.20
N THR A 86 11.84 -3.03 -7.53
CA THR A 86 12.42 -1.96 -8.35
C THR A 86 11.37 -1.36 -9.27
N PHE A 87 11.31 -0.03 -9.31
CA PHE A 87 10.81 0.70 -10.47
C PHE A 87 11.79 0.41 -11.60
N GLY A 88 11.39 -0.40 -12.58
CA GLY A 88 12.20 -0.65 -13.78
C GLY A 88 12.47 0.63 -14.55
#